data_AF-A0A534NPE9-F1
#
_entry.id   AF-A0A534NPE9-F1
#
_cell.length_a   1.000
_cell.length_b   1.000
_cell.length_c   1.000
_cell.angle_alpha   90.00
_cell.angle_beta   90.00
_cell.angle_gamma   90.00
#
_symmetry.space_group_name_H-M   'P 1'
#
loop_
_entity.id
_entity.type
_entity.pdbx_description
1 polymer ?
#
loop_
_entity_poly.entity_id
_entity_poly.type
_entity_poly.pdbx_seq_one_letter_code
_entity_poly.pdbx_strand_id
1 'polypeptide(L)'
;MGSVEDLLSWGVFLRFAAIGTYAAAFVSYAGRLAIQKLKLDRAATALAVLGVATHTAYLVTRWIAAGQIEILSREKSGDVLSSMDRFWFMVSHPPYTNLFDALNFVAWAMMVCYLIIERKWGLRVVGVLAVALALVAMGEASLVADKQIEPLVPALQSYWILIHVGMLFVAYSLFTLGAVCALLYLVRTGTPTAVLGGVQAVAAGLLLALVGGARLLFGATYEMAPGWQHQIQSRLHPGKLLDVTTAAHVVLPGTDKAVKFLTPVAGVGPFLLGAIVLFAIAAVVYYRQRSTESGVRAAGYKLVTAGFALLTLGLALLVWRIVRSPEITLPAGVQLAPGEHGPFRLSLASNYALGLIALVWGTTLGFLLTTPLRNRISESLPDPRKLEDITYRVIIAGWPLLTIGIVMGGMWANEAWGRFWGWDPKETWALITWVVYAGYLHTRITLGWAGKRPAAIAVFAFAVVVFTFMGVNLGLTGEGLHTYGAG
;
A
#
# COMPACT_ATOMS: atom_id res chain seq x y z
N MET A 1 -1.80 34.20 7.53
CA MET A 1 -1.64 32.85 6.95
C MET A 1 -2.39 32.86 5.63
N GLY A 2 -1.79 32.32 4.56
CA GLY A 2 -2.41 32.29 3.23
C GLY A 2 -3.75 31.56 3.24
N SER A 3 -4.50 31.70 2.14
CA SER A 3 -5.76 30.98 1.94
C SER A 3 -5.54 29.45 2.01
N VAL A 4 -6.60 28.68 2.25
CA VAL A 4 -6.54 27.20 2.18
C VAL A 4 -5.97 26.74 0.82
N GLU A 5 -6.27 27.49 -0.25
CA GLU A 5 -5.77 27.25 -1.60
C GLU A 5 -4.24 27.43 -1.70
N ASP A 6 -3.68 28.47 -1.04
CA ASP A 6 -2.23 28.66 -0.94
C ASP A 6 -1.56 27.52 -0.14
N LEU A 7 -2.21 27.06 0.93
CA LEU A 7 -1.71 25.95 1.75
C LEU A 7 -1.69 24.63 0.96
N LEU A 8 -2.73 24.36 0.18
CA LEU A 8 -2.84 23.18 -0.67
C LEU A 8 -1.85 23.21 -1.83
N SER A 9 -1.69 24.35 -2.51
CA SER A 9 -0.71 24.52 -3.59
C SER A 9 0.72 24.34 -3.07
N TRP A 10 1.04 24.89 -1.90
CA TRP A 10 2.30 24.65 -1.21
C TRP A 10 2.47 23.18 -0.82
N GLY A 11 1.40 22.52 -0.37
CA GLY A 11 1.39 21.07 -0.11
C GLY A 11 1.76 20.24 -1.33
N VAL A 12 1.24 20.58 -2.51
CA VAL A 12 1.60 19.89 -3.77
C VAL A 12 3.09 20.02 -4.05
N PHE A 13 3.65 21.24 -3.91
CA PHE A 13 5.09 21.47 -4.06
C PHE A 13 5.91 20.62 -3.07
N LEU A 14 5.56 20.64 -1.78
CA LEU A 14 6.25 19.87 -0.75
C LEU A 14 6.22 18.36 -1.01
N ARG A 15 5.10 17.84 -1.54
CA ARG A 15 4.99 16.43 -1.93
C ARG A 15 5.93 16.09 -3.08
N PHE A 16 5.98 16.91 -4.13
CA PHE A 16 6.92 16.68 -5.24
C PHE A 16 8.37 16.84 -4.80
N ALA A 17 8.67 17.76 -3.89
CA ALA A 17 9.98 17.89 -3.28
C ALA A 17 10.36 16.62 -2.48
N ALA A 18 9.42 16.05 -1.72
CA ALA A 18 9.62 14.79 -1.01
C ALA A 18 9.89 13.62 -1.98
N ILE A 19 9.12 13.52 -3.07
CA ILE A 19 9.34 12.49 -4.12
C ILE A 19 10.72 12.67 -4.75
N GLY A 20 11.09 13.89 -5.13
CA GLY A 20 12.38 14.19 -5.76
C GLY A 20 13.57 13.90 -4.85
N THR A 21 13.45 14.25 -3.57
CA THR A 21 14.50 13.98 -2.57
C THR A 21 14.61 12.50 -2.22
N TYR A 22 13.49 11.77 -2.12
CA TYR A 22 13.51 10.31 -2.00
C TYR A 22 14.08 9.63 -3.25
N ALA A 23 13.75 10.10 -4.45
CA ALA A 23 14.35 9.57 -5.68
C ALA A 23 15.86 9.79 -5.71
N ALA A 24 16.33 10.98 -5.31
CA ALA A 24 17.76 11.26 -5.18
C ALA A 24 18.44 10.40 -4.10
N ALA A 25 17.77 10.17 -2.96
CA ALA A 25 18.23 9.28 -1.91
C ALA A 25 18.33 7.83 -2.41
N PHE A 26 17.33 7.36 -3.14
CA PHE A 26 17.31 6.03 -3.75
C PHE A 26 18.49 5.85 -4.71
N VAL A 27 18.70 6.78 -5.64
CA VAL A 27 19.85 6.74 -6.57
C VAL A 27 21.17 6.75 -5.80
N SER A 28 21.28 7.52 -4.72
CA SER A 28 22.49 7.57 -3.89
C SER A 28 22.76 6.26 -3.14
N TYR A 29 21.74 5.67 -2.50
CA TYR A 29 21.85 4.38 -1.83
C TYR A 29 22.13 3.24 -2.84
N ALA A 30 21.44 3.23 -3.98
CA ALA A 30 21.61 2.23 -5.04
C ALA A 30 22.97 2.36 -5.73
N GLY A 31 23.42 3.59 -6.00
CA GLY A 31 24.74 3.89 -6.57
C GLY A 31 25.87 3.39 -5.68
N ARG A 32 25.73 3.50 -4.35
CA ARG A 32 26.67 2.90 -3.39
C ARG A 32 26.70 1.37 -3.45
N LEU A 33 25.56 0.72 -3.62
CA LEU A 33 25.49 -0.74 -3.81
C LEU A 33 26.12 -1.18 -5.15
N ALA A 34 25.97 -0.38 -6.19
CA ALA A 34 26.58 -0.65 -7.50
C ALA A 34 28.09 -0.37 -7.52
N ILE A 35 28.55 0.67 -6.80
CA ILE A 35 29.93 1.17 -6.81
C ILE A 35 30.40 1.34 -5.36
N GLN A 36 31.00 0.28 -4.80
CA GLN A 36 31.44 0.21 -3.40
C GLN A 36 32.48 1.28 -2.97
N LYS A 37 33.12 1.96 -3.94
CA LYS A 37 34.11 3.04 -3.69
C LYS A 37 33.48 4.41 -3.38
N LEU A 38 32.19 4.59 -3.65
CA LEU A 38 31.50 5.86 -3.43
C LEU A 38 31.20 6.07 -1.93
N LYS A 39 31.79 7.11 -1.32
CA LYS A 39 31.47 7.54 0.06
C LYS A 39 30.16 8.35 0.13
N LEU A 40 29.10 7.86 -0.54
CA LEU A 40 27.82 8.54 -0.63
C LEU A 40 26.88 8.29 0.56
N ASP A 41 27.28 7.47 1.53
CA ASP A 41 26.44 7.08 2.67
C ASP A 41 25.83 8.27 3.40
N ARG A 42 26.63 9.26 3.78
CA ARG A 42 26.15 10.43 4.51
C ARG A 42 25.24 11.31 3.65
N ALA A 43 25.53 11.41 2.35
CA ALA A 43 24.72 12.16 1.41
C ALA A 43 23.36 11.48 1.19
N ALA A 44 23.34 10.15 1.03
CA ALA A 44 22.11 9.37 0.91
C ALA A 44 21.23 9.50 2.15
N THR A 45 21.81 9.37 3.35
CA THR A 45 21.09 9.59 4.62
C THR A 45 20.60 11.02 4.75
N ALA A 46 21.41 12.02 4.38
CA ALA A 46 21.01 13.42 4.43
C ALA A 46 19.82 13.70 3.48
N LEU A 47 19.86 13.14 2.26
CA LEU A 47 18.74 13.22 1.31
C LEU A 47 17.49 12.52 1.83
N ALA A 48 17.62 11.36 2.48
CA ALA A 48 16.50 10.66 3.09
C ALA A 48 15.90 11.45 4.27
N VAL A 49 16.74 12.08 5.10
CA VAL A 49 16.31 12.98 6.18
C VAL A 49 15.59 14.21 5.62
N LEU A 50 16.13 14.82 4.56
CA LEU A 50 15.48 15.94 3.86
C LEU A 50 14.15 15.51 3.26
N GLY A 51 14.08 14.31 2.68
CA GLY A 51 12.85 13.73 2.17
C GLY A 51 11.81 13.52 3.27
N VAL A 52 12.21 12.98 4.43
CA VAL A 52 11.30 12.89 5.58
C VAL A 52 10.87 14.26 6.08
N ALA A 53 11.76 15.26 6.12
CA ALA A 53 11.40 16.61 6.56
C ALA A 53 10.38 17.28 5.63
N THR A 54 10.63 17.22 4.31
CA THR A 54 9.69 17.76 3.30
C THR A 54 8.38 16.98 3.26
N HIS A 55 8.42 15.66 3.43
CA HIS A 55 7.24 14.81 3.51
C HIS A 55 6.42 15.09 4.79
N THR A 56 7.09 15.32 5.92
CA THR A 56 6.44 15.74 7.18
C THR A 56 5.77 17.09 6.99
N ALA A 57 6.46 18.06 6.37
CA ALA A 57 5.87 19.35 6.07
C ALA A 57 4.62 19.21 5.20
N TYR A 58 4.64 18.35 4.18
CA TYR A 58 3.47 18.04 3.36
C TYR A 58 2.30 17.44 4.17
N LEU A 59 2.56 16.46 5.03
CA LEU A 59 1.52 15.84 5.85
C LEU A 59 0.92 16.86 6.83
N VAL A 60 1.75 17.74 7.41
CA VAL A 60 1.30 18.83 8.27
C VAL A 60 0.45 19.84 7.50
N THR A 61 0.84 20.22 6.27
CA THR A 61 -0.01 21.13 5.46
C THR A 61 -1.33 20.48 5.10
N ARG A 62 -1.34 19.18 4.76
CA ARG A 62 -2.59 18.42 4.54
C ARG A 62 -3.47 18.38 5.78
N TRP A 63 -2.89 18.12 6.96
CA TRP A 63 -3.63 18.09 8.22
C TRP A 63 -4.25 19.46 8.53
N ILE A 64 -3.46 20.54 8.49
CA ILE A 64 -3.95 21.90 8.75
C ILE A 64 -5.03 22.27 7.73
N ALA A 65 -4.81 21.96 6.45
CA ALA A 65 -5.81 22.21 5.41
C ALA A 65 -7.11 21.47 5.73
N ALA A 66 -7.06 20.20 6.12
CA ALA A 66 -8.24 19.42 6.47
C ALA A 66 -9.03 19.99 7.65
N GLY A 67 -8.34 20.43 8.70
CA GLY A 67 -8.97 21.09 9.83
C GLY A 67 -9.63 22.42 9.46
N GLN A 68 -8.94 23.26 8.69
CA GLN A 68 -9.51 24.51 8.16
C GLN A 68 -10.71 24.22 7.25
N ILE A 69 -10.65 23.12 6.51
CA ILE A 69 -11.69 22.67 5.60
C ILE A 69 -12.98 22.30 6.34
N GLU A 70 -12.86 21.59 7.45
CA GLU A 70 -14.03 21.25 8.27
C GLU A 70 -14.64 22.49 8.92
N ILE A 71 -13.81 23.38 9.48
CA ILE A 71 -14.25 24.61 10.16
C ILE A 71 -15.07 25.49 9.22
N LEU A 72 -14.51 25.80 8.04
CA LEU A 72 -15.17 26.64 7.04
C LEU A 72 -16.45 25.98 6.51
N SER A 73 -16.47 24.65 6.37
CA SER A 73 -17.66 23.89 5.99
C SER A 73 -18.81 24.04 7.00
N ARG A 74 -18.49 24.00 8.30
CA ARG A 74 -19.48 24.14 9.39
C ARG A 74 -19.96 25.57 9.58
N GLU A 75 -19.06 26.54 9.57
CA GLU A 75 -19.41 27.96 9.64
C GLU A 75 -20.37 28.34 8.52
N LYS A 76 -20.11 27.86 7.29
CA LYS A 76 -21.00 28.08 6.16
C LYS A 76 -22.35 27.39 6.31
N SER A 77 -22.39 26.23 6.98
CA SER A 77 -23.64 25.52 7.29
C SER A 77 -24.46 26.22 8.40
N GLY A 78 -23.92 27.29 8.99
CA GLY A 78 -24.58 28.08 10.03
C GLY A 78 -24.16 27.72 11.46
N ASP A 79 -23.20 26.81 11.64
CA ASP A 79 -22.74 26.41 12.97
C ASP A 79 -21.94 27.55 13.63
N VAL A 80 -22.27 27.86 14.89
CA VAL A 80 -21.49 28.80 15.71
C VAL A 80 -20.43 28.02 16.48
N LEU A 81 -19.19 28.08 16.01
CA LEU A 81 -18.07 27.30 16.55
C LEU A 81 -17.33 28.05 17.67
N SER A 82 -17.25 27.42 18.85
CA SER A 82 -16.38 27.89 19.92
C SER A 82 -14.90 27.69 19.57
N SER A 83 -14.00 28.32 20.33
CA SER A 83 -12.56 28.10 20.19
C SER A 83 -12.17 26.63 20.41
N MET A 84 -12.91 25.93 21.28
CA MET A 84 -12.70 24.51 21.55
C MET A 84 -13.13 23.66 20.35
N ASP A 85 -14.27 23.96 19.73
CA ASP A 85 -14.74 23.23 18.53
C ASP A 85 -13.74 23.38 17.37
N ARG A 86 -13.24 24.59 17.15
CA ARG A 86 -12.21 24.86 16.13
C ARG A 86 -10.92 24.09 16.40
N PHE A 87 -10.48 24.04 17.66
CA PHE A 87 -9.32 23.24 18.04
C PHE A 87 -9.55 21.76 17.74
N TRP A 88 -10.72 21.22 18.11
CA TRP A 88 -11.05 19.81 17.86
C TRP A 88 -11.09 19.47 16.38
N PHE A 89 -11.76 20.28 15.55
CA PHE A 89 -11.78 20.06 14.11
C PHE A 89 -10.40 20.13 13.48
N MET A 90 -9.50 20.96 14.02
CA MET A 90 -8.11 21.01 13.57
C MET A 90 -7.37 19.68 13.82
N VAL A 91 -7.58 19.07 15.00
CA VAL A 91 -6.84 17.87 15.39
C VAL A 91 -7.49 16.58 14.87
N SER A 92 -8.80 16.57 14.62
CA SER A 92 -9.54 15.35 14.25
C SER A 92 -9.37 14.89 12.79
N HIS A 93 -8.61 15.63 11.95
CA HIS A 93 -8.43 15.33 10.52
C HIS A 93 -6.99 14.99 10.18
N PRO A 94 -6.46 13.87 10.70
CA PRO A 94 -5.10 13.48 10.42
C PRO A 94 -4.94 13.09 8.93
N PRO A 95 -3.73 13.17 8.38
CA PRO A 95 -3.49 12.91 6.96
C PRO A 95 -3.42 11.39 6.68
N TYR A 96 -4.52 10.70 6.92
CA TYR A 96 -4.74 9.28 6.56
C TYR A 96 -6.24 8.89 6.54
N THR A 97 -7.12 9.85 6.28
CA THR A 97 -8.58 9.67 6.31
C THR A 97 -9.14 9.18 4.97
N ASN A 98 -8.40 9.34 3.88
CA ASN A 98 -8.63 8.71 2.58
C ASN A 98 -7.41 7.86 2.18
N LEU A 99 -7.55 7.06 1.12
CA LEU A 99 -6.50 6.15 0.67
C LEU A 99 -5.25 6.89 0.16
N PHE A 100 -5.42 8.02 -0.52
CA PHE A 100 -4.31 8.84 -1.00
C PHE A 100 -3.42 9.27 0.17
N ASP A 101 -4.01 9.84 1.22
CA ASP A 101 -3.29 10.28 2.41
C ASP A 101 -2.72 9.09 3.18
N ALA A 102 -3.45 7.98 3.30
CA ALA A 102 -2.98 6.77 3.96
C ALA A 102 -1.71 6.21 3.31
N LEU A 103 -1.62 6.15 1.98
CA LEU A 103 -0.43 5.68 1.26
C LEU A 103 0.77 6.62 1.45
N ASN A 104 0.55 7.94 1.41
CA ASN A 104 1.62 8.91 1.73
C ASN A 104 2.06 8.78 3.20
N PHE A 105 1.12 8.61 4.14
CA PHE A 105 1.43 8.42 5.55
C PHE A 105 2.21 7.14 5.83
N VAL A 106 1.86 6.02 5.19
CA VAL A 106 2.63 4.77 5.28
C VAL A 106 4.05 4.95 4.75
N ALA A 107 4.21 5.60 3.60
CA ALA A 107 5.52 5.92 3.04
C ALA A 107 6.36 6.77 4.01
N TRP A 108 5.75 7.78 4.63
CA TRP A 108 6.37 8.60 5.66
C TRP A 108 6.76 7.79 6.91
N ALA A 109 5.83 7.03 7.48
CA ALA A 109 6.05 6.25 8.69
C ALA A 109 7.16 5.21 8.50
N MET A 110 7.20 4.55 7.33
CA MET A 110 8.26 3.62 6.95
C MET A 110 9.61 4.30 6.86
N MET A 111 9.69 5.49 6.27
CA MET A 111 10.95 6.24 6.17
C MET A 111 11.43 6.76 7.53
N VAL A 112 10.53 7.21 8.41
CA VAL A 112 10.87 7.57 9.79
C VAL A 112 11.42 6.36 10.55
N CYS A 113 10.71 5.22 10.50
CA CYS A 113 11.16 3.98 11.13
C CYS A 113 12.52 3.53 10.58
N TYR A 114 12.71 3.60 9.26
CA TYR A 114 13.98 3.29 8.62
C TYR A 114 15.12 4.19 9.11
N LEU A 115 14.93 5.51 9.18
CA LEU A 115 15.98 6.42 9.65
C LEU A 115 16.34 6.19 11.12
N ILE A 116 15.36 5.84 11.96
CA ILE A 116 15.62 5.41 13.36
C ILE A 116 16.47 4.13 13.35
N ILE A 117 16.12 3.15 12.51
CA ILE A 117 16.88 1.90 12.38
C ILE A 117 18.30 2.16 11.89
N GLU A 118 18.45 3.00 10.86
CA GLU A 118 19.75 3.37 10.30
C GLU A 118 20.61 4.06 11.36
N ARG A 119 20.05 5.01 12.10
CA ARG A 119 20.76 5.73 13.16
C ARG A 119 21.21 4.80 14.29
N LYS A 120 20.34 3.88 14.72
CA LYS A 120 20.61 3.01 15.88
C LYS A 120 21.52 1.83 15.55
N TRP A 121 21.38 1.25 14.35
CA TRP A 121 22.08 0.02 13.97
C TRP A 121 22.96 0.13 12.73
N GLY A 122 23.03 1.27 12.05
CA GLY A 122 23.90 1.50 10.89
C GLY A 122 23.52 0.71 9.64
N LEU A 123 22.26 0.30 9.50
CA LEU A 123 21.81 -0.65 8.47
C LEU A 123 21.39 0.05 7.16
N ARG A 124 22.35 0.68 6.47
CA ARG A 124 22.09 1.49 5.27
C ARG A 124 21.59 0.73 4.04
N VAL A 125 21.91 -0.57 3.94
CA VAL A 125 21.47 -1.40 2.81
C VAL A 125 19.95 -1.53 2.77
N VAL A 126 19.28 -1.47 3.93
CA VAL A 126 17.81 -1.45 4.01
C VAL A 126 17.23 -0.17 3.41
N GLY A 127 18.02 0.92 3.34
CA GLY A 127 17.59 2.20 2.81
C GLY A 127 17.15 2.15 1.35
N VAL A 128 17.84 1.36 0.50
CA VAL A 128 17.40 1.19 -0.90
C VAL A 128 15.99 0.64 -0.96
N LEU A 129 15.72 -0.42 -0.19
CA LEU A 129 14.44 -1.10 -0.22
C LEU A 129 13.35 -0.27 0.48
N ALA A 130 13.66 0.38 1.60
CA ALA A 130 12.74 1.26 2.30
C ALA A 130 12.33 2.46 1.43
N VAL A 131 13.29 3.14 0.80
CA VAL A 131 13.02 4.28 -0.10
C VAL A 131 12.29 3.81 -1.35
N ALA A 132 12.65 2.65 -1.93
CA ALA A 132 11.92 2.10 -3.08
C ALA A 132 10.45 1.83 -2.74
N LEU A 133 10.18 1.17 -1.61
CA LEU A 133 8.81 0.89 -1.17
C LEU A 133 8.04 2.18 -0.85
N ALA A 134 8.70 3.20 -0.27
CA ALA A 134 8.08 4.50 -0.03
C ALA A 134 7.72 5.20 -1.35
N LEU A 135 8.61 5.19 -2.34
CA LEU A 135 8.36 5.73 -3.67
C LEU A 135 7.25 4.96 -4.40
N VAL A 136 7.17 3.63 -4.25
CA VAL A 136 6.07 2.82 -4.78
C VAL A 136 4.76 3.25 -4.14
N ALA A 137 4.67 3.33 -2.80
CA ALA A 137 3.46 3.77 -2.10
C ALA A 137 3.05 5.20 -2.50
N MET A 138 3.99 6.13 -2.64
CA MET A 138 3.69 7.49 -3.14
C MET A 138 3.33 7.52 -4.63
N GLY A 139 3.90 6.63 -5.43
CA GLY A 139 3.55 6.41 -6.83
C GLY A 139 2.11 5.91 -6.96
N GLU A 140 1.75 4.88 -6.20
CA GLU A 140 0.40 4.34 -6.08
C GLU A 140 -0.59 5.41 -5.62
N ALA A 141 -0.24 6.21 -4.59
CA ALA A 141 -1.06 7.33 -4.17
C ALA A 141 -1.34 8.30 -5.34
N SER A 142 -0.38 8.52 -6.23
CA SER A 142 -0.58 9.40 -7.39
C SER A 142 -1.59 8.86 -8.40
N LEU A 143 -1.87 7.54 -8.36
CA LEU A 143 -2.83 6.85 -9.22
C LEU A 143 -4.24 6.75 -8.59
N VAL A 144 -4.38 7.09 -7.30
CA VAL A 144 -5.68 7.12 -6.61
C VAL A 144 -6.56 8.23 -7.18
N ALA A 145 -7.85 7.96 -7.40
CA ALA A 145 -8.79 8.94 -7.95
C ALA A 145 -9.19 10.03 -6.92
N ASP A 146 -9.48 9.61 -5.68
CA ASP A 146 -9.81 10.51 -4.59
C ASP A 146 -8.55 11.00 -3.84
N LYS A 147 -8.15 12.24 -4.15
CA LYS A 147 -7.04 12.96 -3.50
C LYS A 147 -7.53 14.15 -2.69
N GLN A 148 -8.83 14.43 -2.75
CA GLN A 148 -9.39 15.64 -2.18
C GLN A 148 -9.51 15.49 -0.67
N ILE A 149 -9.64 16.63 -0.01
CA ILE A 149 -9.93 16.63 1.43
C ILE A 149 -11.41 16.92 1.57
N GLU A 150 -12.12 15.95 2.12
CA GLU A 150 -13.54 16.04 2.38
C GLU A 150 -13.80 15.97 3.90
N PRO A 151 -14.91 16.57 4.37
CA PRO A 151 -15.42 16.34 5.71
C PRO A 151 -15.55 14.85 6.03
N LEU A 152 -15.16 14.48 7.25
CA LEU A 152 -15.21 13.08 7.68
C LEU A 152 -16.65 12.55 7.67
N VAL A 153 -16.82 11.35 7.12
CA VAL A 153 -18.08 10.59 7.28
C VAL A 153 -18.32 10.32 8.77
N PRO A 154 -19.59 10.18 9.22
CA PRO A 154 -19.92 10.07 10.64
C PRO A 154 -19.14 8.97 11.38
N ALA A 155 -18.89 7.84 10.73
CA ALA A 155 -18.12 6.74 11.31
C ALA A 155 -16.65 7.12 11.62
N LEU A 156 -16.04 8.07 10.91
CA LEU A 156 -14.65 8.48 11.12
C LEU A 156 -14.53 9.71 12.05
N GLN A 157 -15.64 10.30 12.49
CA GLN A 157 -15.66 11.43 13.43
C GLN A 157 -15.47 10.96 14.88
N SER A 158 -14.32 10.34 15.19
CA SER A 158 -13.98 9.95 16.56
C SER A 158 -12.52 10.20 16.90
N TYR A 159 -12.22 10.30 18.19
CA TYR A 159 -10.84 10.37 18.68
C TYR A 159 -10.04 9.09 18.39
N TRP A 160 -10.71 7.93 18.35
CA TRP A 160 -10.02 6.64 18.24
C TRP A 160 -9.31 6.45 16.92
N ILE A 161 -9.81 7.05 15.83
CA ILE A 161 -9.18 6.94 14.50
C ILE A 161 -7.75 7.48 14.49
N LEU A 162 -7.49 8.55 15.25
CA LEU A 162 -6.17 9.18 15.37
C LEU A 162 -5.11 8.21 15.89
N ILE A 163 -5.53 7.36 16.82
CA ILE A 163 -4.62 6.46 17.52
C ILE A 163 -4.61 5.10 16.84
N HIS A 164 -5.78 4.53 16.60
CA HIS A 164 -5.96 3.24 15.96
C HIS A 164 -5.18 3.17 14.64
N VAL A 165 -5.50 4.06 13.69
CA VAL A 165 -4.96 4.00 12.34
C VAL A 165 -3.48 4.38 12.32
N GLY A 166 -3.09 5.41 13.07
CA GLY A 166 -1.69 5.83 13.20
C GLY A 166 -0.79 4.72 13.74
N MET A 167 -1.22 4.02 14.79
CA MET A 167 -0.45 2.91 15.37
C MET A 167 -0.32 1.73 14.41
N LEU A 168 -1.38 1.39 13.67
CA LEU A 168 -1.34 0.33 12.67
C LEU A 168 -0.33 0.63 11.56
N PHE A 169 -0.28 1.87 11.04
CA PHE A 169 0.69 2.22 10.01
C PHE A 169 2.14 2.18 10.48
N VAL A 170 2.40 2.59 11.73
CA VAL A 170 3.74 2.45 12.31
C VAL A 170 4.08 0.96 12.52
N ALA A 171 3.13 0.16 13.02
CA ALA A 171 3.33 -1.28 13.19
C ALA A 171 3.63 -1.98 11.85
N TYR A 172 2.83 -1.73 10.82
CA TYR A 172 3.02 -2.28 9.47
C TYR A 172 4.33 -1.82 8.83
N SER A 173 4.74 -0.57 9.07
CA SER A 173 6.05 -0.05 8.65
C SER A 173 7.20 -0.83 9.29
N LEU A 174 7.14 -1.07 10.59
CA LEU A 174 8.12 -1.90 11.30
C LEU A 174 8.12 -3.33 10.76
N PHE A 175 6.96 -3.96 10.62
CA PHE A 175 6.83 -5.30 10.05
C PHE A 175 7.40 -5.43 8.63
N THR A 176 7.20 -4.41 7.79
CA THR A 176 7.79 -4.32 6.45
C THR A 176 9.31 -4.31 6.54
N LEU A 177 9.89 -3.45 7.38
CA LEU A 177 11.34 -3.35 7.56
C LEU A 177 11.93 -4.62 8.18
N GLY A 178 11.20 -5.28 9.08
CA GLY A 178 11.53 -6.58 9.62
C GLY A 178 11.57 -7.66 8.55
N ALA A 179 10.56 -7.73 7.67
CA ALA A 179 10.54 -8.67 6.56
C ALA A 179 11.65 -8.39 5.54
N VAL A 180 11.96 -7.11 5.26
CA VAL A 180 13.13 -6.73 4.45
C VAL A 180 14.42 -7.26 5.09
N CYS A 181 14.63 -7.06 6.39
CA CYS A 181 15.79 -7.59 7.09
C CYS A 181 15.85 -9.13 7.04
N ALA A 182 14.71 -9.80 7.18
CA ALA A 182 14.59 -11.24 7.07
C ALA A 182 14.91 -11.76 5.65
N LEU A 183 14.47 -11.05 4.61
CA LEU A 183 14.83 -11.36 3.21
C LEU A 183 16.33 -11.18 2.97
N LEU A 184 16.91 -10.07 3.43
CA LEU A 184 18.35 -9.83 3.34
C LEU A 184 19.14 -10.89 4.13
N TYR A 185 18.63 -11.34 5.27
CA TYR A 185 19.21 -12.45 6.04
C TYR A 185 19.23 -13.73 5.20
N LEU A 186 18.13 -14.07 4.54
CA LEU A 186 18.05 -15.27 3.69
C LEU A 186 19.02 -15.18 2.51
N VAL A 187 19.17 -14.00 1.90
CA VAL A 187 20.17 -13.74 0.85
C VAL A 187 21.59 -13.91 1.40
N ARG A 188 21.89 -13.31 2.56
CA ARG A 188 23.22 -13.35 3.19
C ARG A 188 23.64 -14.75 3.62
N THR A 189 22.69 -15.57 4.08
CA THR A 189 22.92 -16.96 4.50
C THR A 189 22.89 -17.98 3.35
N GLY A 190 23.00 -17.50 2.11
CA GLY A 190 23.15 -18.33 0.93
C GLY A 190 21.89 -19.13 0.58
N THR A 191 20.69 -18.62 0.87
CA THR A 191 19.44 -19.26 0.42
C THR A 191 19.44 -19.33 -1.12
N PRO A 192 19.27 -20.52 -1.74
CA PRO A 192 19.39 -20.67 -3.18
C PRO A 192 18.47 -19.70 -3.94
N THR A 193 18.98 -19.13 -5.03
CA THR A 193 18.19 -18.27 -5.93
C THR A 193 16.93 -18.95 -6.42
N ALA A 194 16.97 -20.28 -6.62
CA ALA A 194 15.80 -21.06 -6.98
C ALA A 194 14.70 -21.01 -5.91
N VAL A 195 15.04 -21.05 -4.62
CA VAL A 195 14.04 -20.94 -3.55
C VAL A 195 13.42 -19.54 -3.51
N LEU A 196 14.24 -18.50 -3.58
CA LEU A 196 13.76 -17.11 -3.57
C LEU A 196 12.88 -16.80 -4.80
N GLY A 197 13.30 -17.25 -5.99
CA GLY A 197 12.53 -17.11 -7.23
C GLY A 197 11.24 -17.93 -7.21
N GLY A 198 11.26 -19.13 -6.65
CA GLY A 198 10.06 -19.94 -6.46
C GLY A 198 9.04 -19.25 -5.57
N VAL A 199 9.47 -18.72 -4.41
CA VAL A 199 8.61 -17.97 -3.49
C VAL A 199 8.06 -16.69 -4.16
N GLN A 200 8.91 -15.93 -4.85
CA GLN A 200 8.47 -14.73 -5.58
C GLN A 200 7.45 -15.07 -6.67
N ALA A 201 7.67 -16.14 -7.44
CA ALA A 201 6.76 -16.55 -8.50
C ALA A 201 5.40 -17.02 -7.94
N VAL A 202 5.39 -17.77 -6.83
CA VAL A 202 4.15 -18.11 -6.11
C VAL A 202 3.45 -16.84 -5.62
N ALA A 203 4.18 -15.93 -4.97
CA ALA A 203 3.60 -14.70 -4.46
C ALA A 203 3.01 -13.84 -5.59
N ALA A 204 3.74 -13.64 -6.69
CA ALA A 204 3.27 -12.89 -7.85
C ALA A 204 2.03 -13.53 -8.49
N GLY A 205 2.03 -14.85 -8.68
CA GLY A 205 0.88 -15.58 -9.21
C GLY A 205 -0.34 -15.49 -8.30
N LEU A 206 -0.17 -15.65 -6.98
CA LEU A 206 -1.24 -15.50 -6.01
C LEU A 206 -1.79 -14.08 -5.98
N LEU A 207 -0.92 -13.06 -5.83
CA LEU A 207 -1.33 -11.66 -5.80
C LEU A 207 -2.11 -11.26 -7.06
N LEU A 208 -1.68 -11.70 -8.25
CA LEU A 208 -2.44 -11.47 -9.50
C LEU A 208 -3.78 -12.23 -9.53
N ALA A 209 -3.82 -13.46 -9.02
CA ALA A 209 -5.08 -14.22 -8.91
C ALA A 209 -6.06 -13.56 -7.93
N LEU A 210 -5.56 -12.96 -6.84
CA LEU A 210 -6.37 -12.20 -5.88
C LEU A 210 -6.97 -10.95 -6.52
N VAL A 211 -6.24 -10.28 -7.43
CA VAL A 211 -6.69 -9.04 -8.07
C VAL A 211 -7.92 -9.21 -8.95
N GLY A 212 -8.10 -10.35 -9.64
CA GLY A 212 -9.27 -10.59 -10.51
C GLY A 212 -10.03 -11.87 -10.23
N GLY A 213 -9.82 -12.44 -9.04
CA GLY A 213 -10.46 -13.67 -8.57
C GLY A 213 -10.39 -14.83 -9.56
N ALA A 214 -11.37 -15.73 -9.49
CA ALA A 214 -11.53 -16.80 -10.48
C ALA A 214 -11.89 -16.27 -11.88
N ARG A 215 -12.41 -15.03 -12.01
CA ARG A 215 -12.89 -14.46 -13.28
C ARG A 215 -11.77 -14.21 -14.28
N LEU A 216 -10.56 -13.87 -13.81
CA LEU A 216 -9.36 -13.76 -14.65
C LEU A 216 -8.98 -15.07 -15.36
N LEU A 217 -9.29 -16.23 -14.75
CA LEU A 217 -8.93 -17.55 -15.28
C LEU A 217 -9.86 -18.00 -16.40
N PHE A 218 -11.11 -17.54 -16.42
CA PHE A 218 -12.15 -18.04 -17.32
C PHE A 218 -12.70 -17.01 -18.31
N GLY A 219 -12.54 -15.70 -18.05
CA GLY A 219 -13.19 -14.63 -18.83
C GLY A 219 -12.28 -13.69 -19.62
N ALA A 220 -10.95 -13.75 -19.44
CA ALA A 220 -9.99 -12.87 -20.14
C ALA A 220 -10.30 -11.35 -20.03
N THR A 221 -11.05 -10.93 -19.03
CA THR A 221 -11.40 -9.53 -18.79
C THR A 221 -11.12 -9.14 -17.35
N TYR A 222 -10.66 -7.91 -17.14
CA TYR A 222 -10.37 -7.38 -15.82
C TYR A 222 -11.41 -6.33 -15.40
N GLU A 223 -12.03 -6.44 -14.24
CA GLU A 223 -13.11 -5.55 -13.81
C GLU A 223 -12.58 -4.26 -13.17
N MET A 224 -13.02 -3.10 -13.68
CA MET A 224 -12.73 -1.76 -13.15
C MET A 224 -14.03 -0.99 -12.96
N ALA A 225 -14.12 -0.16 -11.93
CA ALA A 225 -15.26 0.72 -11.83
C ALA A 225 -15.21 1.81 -12.91
N PRO A 226 -16.35 2.19 -13.52
CA PRO A 226 -16.44 3.44 -14.22
C PRO A 226 -16.11 4.56 -13.24
N GLY A 227 -15.21 5.44 -13.63
CA GLY A 227 -15.11 6.75 -13.02
C GLY A 227 -16.23 7.65 -13.50
N TRP A 228 -16.74 8.42 -12.57
CA TRP A 228 -17.56 9.58 -12.86
C TRP A 228 -17.06 10.77 -12.07
N GLN A 229 -17.25 11.98 -12.63
CA GLN A 229 -17.00 13.24 -11.94
C GLN A 229 -18.33 13.80 -11.46
N HIS A 230 -18.68 13.62 -10.18
CA HIS A 230 -19.65 14.53 -9.60
C HIS A 230 -18.97 15.80 -9.17
N GLN A 231 -19.73 16.86 -9.37
CA GLN A 231 -19.52 18.12 -8.69
C GLN A 231 -20.22 18.08 -7.34
N ILE A 232 -19.48 17.73 -6.28
CA ILE A 232 -20.00 18.04 -4.94
C ILE A 232 -19.90 19.56 -4.78
N GLN A 233 -20.98 20.16 -4.29
CA GLN A 233 -20.87 21.53 -3.84
C GLN A 233 -19.81 21.56 -2.75
N SER A 234 -18.76 22.34 -3.00
CA SER A 234 -17.70 22.52 -2.02
C SER A 234 -18.36 23.01 -0.74
N ARG A 235 -18.41 22.15 0.28
CA ARG A 235 -18.99 22.56 1.58
C ARG A 235 -18.20 23.74 2.16
N LEU A 236 -16.96 23.90 1.72
CA LEU A 236 -16.05 25.02 1.97
C LEU A 236 -16.28 26.29 1.18
N HIS A 237 -16.55 26.16 -0.11
CA HIS A 237 -16.60 27.29 -1.04
C HIS A 237 -18.01 27.34 -1.65
N PRO A 238 -18.97 28.06 -1.02
CA PRO A 238 -20.31 28.25 -1.58
C PRO A 238 -20.24 28.72 -3.03
N GLY A 239 -20.87 27.98 -3.93
CA GLY A 239 -20.87 28.29 -5.36
C GLY A 239 -19.68 27.75 -6.15
N LYS A 240 -18.65 27.18 -5.50
CA LYS A 240 -17.64 26.37 -6.19
C LYS A 240 -18.02 24.89 -6.10
N LEU A 241 -17.87 24.20 -7.22
CA LEU A 241 -18.09 22.78 -7.36
C LEU A 241 -16.73 22.10 -7.33
N LEU A 242 -16.59 21.04 -6.53
CA LEU A 242 -15.40 20.19 -6.50
C LEU A 242 -15.65 19.00 -7.40
N ASP A 243 -14.81 18.83 -8.42
CA ASP A 243 -14.83 17.64 -9.26
C ASP A 243 -14.22 16.47 -8.47
N VAL A 244 -15.06 15.59 -7.94
CA VAL A 244 -14.63 14.36 -7.26
C VAL A 244 -14.84 13.22 -8.22
N THR A 245 -13.77 12.45 -8.45
CA THR A 245 -13.84 11.29 -9.35
C THR A 245 -14.01 10.02 -8.51
N THR A 246 -15.21 9.44 -8.53
CA THR A 246 -15.55 8.22 -7.76
C THR A 246 -15.98 7.08 -8.68
N ALA A 247 -16.06 5.87 -8.13
CA ALA A 247 -16.69 4.74 -8.79
C ALA A 247 -18.22 4.97 -8.93
N ALA A 248 -18.78 4.73 -10.12
CA ALA A 248 -20.22 4.84 -10.31
C ALA A 248 -20.99 3.77 -9.52
N HIS A 249 -21.93 4.20 -8.68
CA HIS A 249 -22.85 3.30 -7.99
C HIS A 249 -24.16 3.13 -8.76
N VAL A 250 -24.65 1.89 -8.76
CA VAL A 250 -25.89 1.52 -9.42
C VAL A 250 -26.78 0.71 -8.50
N VAL A 251 -28.08 0.86 -8.66
CA VAL A 251 -29.10 0.06 -8.01
C VAL A 251 -29.47 -1.07 -8.97
N LEU A 252 -29.29 -2.30 -8.50
CA LEU A 252 -29.62 -3.49 -9.28
C LEU A 252 -31.14 -3.69 -9.34
N PRO A 253 -31.68 -4.31 -10.41
CA PRO A 253 -33.11 -4.60 -10.50
C PRO A 253 -33.60 -5.41 -9.29
N GLY A 254 -34.61 -4.87 -8.58
CA GLY A 254 -35.24 -5.56 -7.44
C GLY A 254 -34.50 -5.41 -6.10
N THR A 255 -33.51 -4.52 -5.98
CA THR A 255 -32.87 -4.18 -4.70
C THR A 255 -32.93 -2.68 -4.44
N ASP A 256 -32.89 -2.28 -3.17
CA ASP A 256 -32.72 -0.88 -2.77
C ASP A 256 -31.25 -0.53 -2.46
N LYS A 257 -30.33 -1.47 -2.74
CA LYS A 257 -28.91 -1.34 -2.43
C LYS A 257 -28.13 -0.81 -3.62
N ALA A 258 -27.45 0.31 -3.43
CA ALA A 258 -26.45 0.82 -4.35
C ALA A 258 -25.17 -0.03 -4.28
N VAL A 259 -24.70 -0.53 -5.40
CA VAL A 259 -23.45 -1.31 -5.53
C VAL A 259 -22.54 -0.66 -6.56
N LYS A 260 -21.23 -0.87 -6.46
CA LYS A 260 -20.29 -0.42 -7.49
C LYS A 260 -20.59 -1.12 -8.82
N PHE A 261 -20.78 -0.33 -9.88
CA PHE A 261 -20.77 -0.90 -11.21
C PHE A 261 -19.32 -1.21 -11.59
N LEU A 262 -19.05 -2.43 -12.03
CA LEU A 262 -17.73 -2.84 -12.50
C LEU A 262 -17.83 -3.18 -13.98
N THR A 263 -16.99 -2.57 -14.80
CA THR A 263 -16.89 -2.84 -16.23
C THR A 263 -15.59 -3.58 -16.56
N PRO A 264 -15.64 -4.63 -17.38
CA PRO A 264 -14.44 -5.31 -17.84
C PRO A 264 -13.60 -4.41 -18.77
N VAL A 265 -12.28 -4.44 -18.60
CA VAL A 265 -11.30 -3.86 -19.53
C VAL A 265 -10.87 -4.96 -20.50
N ALA A 266 -11.40 -4.87 -21.72
CA ALA A 266 -11.14 -5.84 -22.77
C ALA A 266 -9.66 -5.92 -23.16
N GLY A 267 -9.14 -7.14 -23.24
CA GLY A 267 -7.79 -7.44 -23.71
C GLY A 267 -6.70 -7.39 -22.64
N VAL A 268 -6.97 -6.93 -21.41
CA VAL A 268 -5.99 -6.94 -20.30
C VAL A 268 -5.86 -8.34 -19.69
N GLY A 269 -6.98 -9.06 -19.58
CA GLY A 269 -7.03 -10.38 -18.92
C GLY A 269 -6.07 -11.43 -19.50
N PRO A 270 -5.90 -11.60 -20.83
CA PRO A 270 -4.96 -12.57 -21.39
C PRO A 270 -3.51 -12.33 -20.95
N PHE A 271 -3.07 -11.07 -20.84
CA PHE A 271 -1.73 -10.74 -20.38
C PHE A 271 -1.52 -11.11 -18.91
N LEU A 272 -2.51 -10.81 -18.06
CA LEU A 272 -2.46 -11.16 -16.65
C LEU A 272 -2.53 -12.68 -16.44
N LEU A 273 -3.41 -13.38 -17.17
CA LEU A 273 -3.52 -14.83 -17.13
C LEU A 273 -2.23 -15.50 -17.61
N GLY A 274 -1.66 -15.02 -18.72
CA GLY A 274 -0.37 -15.49 -19.21
C GLY A 274 0.74 -15.27 -18.18
N ALA A 275 0.77 -14.12 -17.51
CA ALA A 275 1.71 -13.86 -16.41
C ALA A 275 1.51 -14.83 -15.24
N ILE A 276 0.27 -15.07 -14.80
CA ILE A 276 -0.06 -16.04 -13.74
C ILE A 276 0.43 -17.44 -14.12
N VAL A 277 0.14 -17.91 -15.33
CA VAL A 277 0.57 -19.23 -15.81
C VAL A 277 2.09 -19.32 -15.84
N LEU A 278 2.78 -18.30 -16.37
CA LEU A 278 4.23 -18.28 -16.41
C LEU A 278 4.86 -18.27 -15.01
N PHE A 279 4.30 -17.52 -14.06
CA PHE A 279 4.76 -17.53 -12.67
C PHE A 279 4.47 -18.87 -11.99
N ALA A 280 3.32 -19.50 -12.24
CA ALA A 280 3.01 -20.83 -11.71
C ALA A 280 3.99 -21.89 -12.25
N ILE A 281 4.26 -21.89 -13.56
CA ILE A 281 5.26 -22.79 -14.17
C ILE A 281 6.66 -22.48 -13.62
N ALA A 282 7.02 -21.20 -13.50
CA ALA A 282 8.31 -20.79 -12.93
C ALA A 282 8.47 -21.31 -11.50
N ALA A 283 7.42 -21.22 -10.66
CA ALA A 283 7.42 -21.75 -9.31
C ALA A 283 7.69 -23.26 -9.28
N VAL A 284 7.04 -24.03 -10.15
CA VAL A 284 7.26 -25.49 -10.28
C VAL A 284 8.68 -25.80 -10.73
N VAL A 285 9.20 -25.08 -11.74
CA VAL A 285 10.56 -25.25 -12.24
C VAL A 285 11.58 -24.94 -11.14
N TYR A 286 11.39 -23.84 -10.42
CA TYR A 286 12.25 -23.46 -9.31
C TYR A 286 12.19 -24.43 -8.14
N TYR A 287 11.01 -24.96 -7.81
CA TYR A 287 10.86 -25.98 -6.79
C TYR A 287 11.61 -27.27 -7.15
N ARG A 288 11.57 -27.69 -8.42
CA ARG A 288 12.36 -28.83 -8.93
C ARG A 288 13.86 -28.56 -8.91
N GLN A 289 14.26 -27.31 -9.13
CA GLN A 289 15.67 -26.86 -9.13
C GLN A 289 16.15 -26.34 -7.76
N ARG A 290 15.38 -26.55 -6.68
CA ARG A 290 15.64 -25.94 -5.35
C ARG A 290 17.00 -26.29 -4.75
N SER A 291 17.60 -27.40 -5.15
CA SER A 291 18.92 -27.86 -4.72
C SER A 291 20.07 -27.32 -5.59
N THR A 292 19.77 -26.64 -6.69
CA THR A 292 20.75 -26.15 -7.66
C THR A 292 20.78 -24.62 -7.69
N GLU A 293 21.98 -24.05 -7.83
CA GLU A 293 22.15 -22.61 -8.00
C GLU A 293 22.36 -22.29 -9.48
N SER A 294 21.26 -22.12 -10.20
CA SER A 294 21.26 -21.82 -11.64
C SER A 294 21.14 -20.32 -11.94
N GLY A 295 20.71 -19.51 -10.97
CA GLY A 295 20.67 -18.06 -11.04
C GLY A 295 19.93 -17.52 -12.27
N VAL A 296 20.54 -16.56 -12.97
CA VAL A 296 19.99 -15.91 -14.18
C VAL A 296 19.91 -16.86 -15.38
N ARG A 297 20.71 -17.93 -15.40
CA ARG A 297 20.71 -18.93 -16.48
C ARG A 297 19.59 -19.96 -16.33
N ALA A 298 18.95 -20.01 -15.17
CA ALA A 298 17.84 -20.92 -14.88
C ALA A 298 16.67 -20.74 -15.85
N ALA A 299 16.03 -21.86 -16.23
CA ALA A 299 14.77 -21.80 -16.98
C ALA A 299 13.69 -21.03 -16.19
N GLY A 300 13.64 -21.19 -14.87
CA GLY A 300 12.74 -20.42 -13.99
C GLY A 300 12.93 -18.91 -14.11
N TYR A 301 14.17 -18.43 -14.24
CA TYR A 301 14.43 -16.99 -14.38
C TYR A 301 13.89 -16.44 -15.69
N LYS A 302 14.09 -17.18 -16.80
CA LYS A 302 13.53 -16.81 -18.12
C LYS A 302 12.00 -16.77 -18.09
N LEU A 303 11.37 -17.71 -17.40
CA LEU A 303 9.91 -17.75 -17.23
C LEU A 303 9.40 -16.56 -16.40
N VAL A 304 10.08 -16.19 -15.32
CA VAL A 304 9.75 -14.98 -14.54
C VAL A 304 9.92 -13.72 -15.38
N THR A 305 10.99 -13.59 -16.16
CA THR A 305 11.18 -12.45 -17.08
C THR A 305 10.07 -12.37 -18.13
N ALA A 306 9.65 -13.50 -18.70
CA ALA A 306 8.54 -13.55 -19.65
C ALA A 306 7.21 -13.16 -18.98
N GLY A 307 6.95 -13.66 -17.76
CA GLY A 307 5.78 -13.28 -16.97
C GLY A 307 5.76 -11.79 -16.64
N PHE A 308 6.91 -11.22 -16.27
CA PHE A 308 7.08 -9.78 -16.05
C PHE A 308 6.81 -8.96 -17.31
N ALA A 309 7.28 -9.41 -18.48
CA ALA A 309 7.01 -8.73 -19.75
C ALA A 309 5.51 -8.73 -20.07
N LEU A 310 4.81 -9.86 -19.90
CA LEU A 310 3.36 -9.91 -20.07
C LEU A 310 2.64 -9.00 -19.07
N LEU A 311 3.05 -9.01 -17.81
CA LEU A 311 2.48 -8.14 -16.79
C LEU A 311 2.66 -6.65 -17.14
N THR A 312 3.83 -6.28 -17.66
CA THR A 312 4.13 -4.91 -18.10
C THR A 312 3.27 -4.50 -19.29
N LEU A 313 3.11 -5.39 -20.28
CA LEU A 313 2.23 -5.15 -21.42
C LEU A 313 0.75 -5.04 -21.01
N GLY A 314 0.30 -5.89 -20.09
CA GLY A 314 -1.04 -5.83 -19.52
C GLY A 314 -1.30 -4.52 -18.77
N LEU A 315 -0.34 -4.09 -17.94
CA LEU A 315 -0.40 -2.80 -17.23
C LEU A 315 -0.39 -1.62 -18.21
N ALA A 316 0.46 -1.63 -19.24
CA ALA A 316 0.50 -0.59 -20.26
C ALA A 316 -0.82 -0.50 -21.05
N LEU A 317 -1.38 -1.64 -21.45
CA LEU A 317 -2.68 -1.72 -22.12
C LEU A 317 -3.81 -1.20 -21.23
N LEU A 318 -3.81 -1.57 -19.94
CA LEU A 318 -4.76 -1.09 -18.95
C LEU A 318 -4.71 0.44 -18.84
N VAL A 319 -3.52 1.01 -18.62
CA VAL A 319 -3.32 2.46 -18.54
C VAL A 319 -3.77 3.15 -19.82
N TRP A 320 -3.41 2.62 -20.99
CA TRP A 320 -3.82 3.16 -22.28
C TRP A 320 -5.34 3.15 -22.47
N ARG A 321 -6.02 2.05 -22.10
CA ARG A 321 -7.50 1.93 -22.17
C ARG A 321 -8.19 2.93 -21.24
N ILE A 322 -7.65 3.14 -20.04
CA ILE A 322 -8.17 4.12 -19.08
C ILE A 322 -8.07 5.53 -19.67
N VAL A 323 -6.87 5.93 -20.12
CA VAL A 323 -6.61 7.27 -20.67
C VAL A 323 -7.44 7.55 -21.93
N ARG A 324 -7.75 6.54 -22.75
CA ARG A 324 -8.55 6.67 -23.97
C ARG A 324 -10.00 6.21 -23.85
N SER A 325 -10.53 6.05 -22.63
CA SER A 325 -11.83 5.42 -22.46
C SER A 325 -12.98 6.29 -23.02
N PRO A 326 -13.83 5.73 -23.91
CA PRO A 326 -15.09 6.36 -24.29
C PRO A 326 -16.10 6.30 -23.14
N GLU A 327 -17.24 6.97 -23.31
CA GLU A 327 -18.31 6.94 -22.31
C GLU A 327 -18.94 5.54 -22.21
N ILE A 328 -19.02 5.00 -20.99
CA ILE A 328 -19.63 3.71 -20.67
C ILE A 328 -21.13 3.88 -20.59
N THR A 329 -21.87 3.06 -21.32
CA THR A 329 -23.32 2.96 -21.24
C THR A 329 -23.70 1.89 -20.22
N LEU A 330 -24.65 2.22 -19.33
CA LEU A 330 -25.14 1.26 -18.34
C LEU A 330 -26.06 0.22 -19.01
N PRO A 331 -26.03 -1.05 -18.56
CA PRO A 331 -26.95 -2.08 -19.03
C PRO A 331 -28.42 -1.73 -18.76
N ALA A 332 -29.32 -2.20 -19.63
CA ALA A 332 -30.76 -1.97 -19.46
C ALA A 332 -31.27 -2.51 -18.11
N GLY A 333 -32.03 -1.69 -17.38
CA GLY A 333 -32.59 -2.02 -16.06
C GLY A 333 -31.69 -1.69 -14.87
N VAL A 334 -30.41 -1.37 -15.09
CA VAL A 334 -29.51 -0.86 -14.06
C VAL A 334 -29.74 0.63 -13.90
N GLN A 335 -30.22 1.05 -12.74
CA GLN A 335 -30.46 2.46 -12.44
C GLN A 335 -29.27 3.05 -11.70
N LEU A 336 -28.98 4.32 -11.97
CA LEU A 336 -27.99 5.05 -11.20
C LEU A 336 -28.48 5.24 -9.77
N ALA A 337 -27.57 5.12 -8.80
CA ALA A 337 -27.90 5.49 -7.44
C ALA A 337 -28.26 6.99 -7.37
N PRO A 338 -29.11 7.43 -6.42
CA PRO A 338 -29.49 8.83 -6.30
C PRO A 338 -28.26 9.76 -6.23
N GLY A 339 -28.19 10.74 -7.13
CA GLY A 339 -27.09 11.70 -7.22
C GLY A 339 -25.96 11.32 -8.18
N GLU A 340 -25.99 10.13 -8.79
CA GLU A 340 -25.05 9.69 -9.83
C GLU A 340 -25.58 10.06 -11.22
N HIS A 341 -24.74 10.68 -12.06
CA HIS A 341 -25.11 11.09 -13.42
C HIS A 341 -23.99 10.79 -14.42
N GLY A 342 -24.25 10.80 -15.72
CA GLY A 342 -23.21 10.60 -16.74
C GLY A 342 -22.43 11.89 -17.04
N PRO A 343 -21.29 11.82 -17.75
CA PRO A 343 -20.78 10.65 -18.47
C PRO A 343 -19.81 9.76 -17.68
N PHE A 344 -19.91 8.44 -17.84
CA PHE A 344 -19.07 7.44 -17.17
C PHE A 344 -17.84 7.11 -18.02
N ARG A 345 -16.62 7.13 -17.50
CA ARG A 345 -15.41 6.70 -18.23
C ARG A 345 -14.69 5.61 -17.46
N LEU A 346 -13.75 4.88 -18.05
CA LEU A 346 -12.91 3.99 -17.24
C LEU A 346 -12.00 4.87 -16.38
N SER A 347 -12.00 4.67 -15.07
CA SER A 347 -11.04 5.33 -14.19
C SER A 347 -10.37 4.33 -13.24
N LEU A 348 -9.38 4.82 -12.51
CA LEU A 348 -8.58 4.05 -11.56
C LEU A 348 -9.31 3.83 -10.22
N ALA A 349 -10.65 3.71 -10.21
CA ALA A 349 -11.45 3.70 -8.98
C ALA A 349 -11.50 2.33 -8.26
N SER A 350 -10.85 1.28 -8.77
CA SER A 350 -10.50 0.11 -7.95
C SER A 350 -9.06 0.24 -7.46
N ASN A 351 -8.84 1.22 -6.57
CA ASN A 351 -7.51 1.66 -6.15
C ASN A 351 -6.62 0.49 -5.64
N TYR A 352 -7.22 -0.52 -5.00
CA TYR A 352 -6.49 -1.67 -4.46
C TYR A 352 -5.98 -2.63 -5.54
N ALA A 353 -6.73 -2.81 -6.62
CA ALA A 353 -6.38 -3.75 -7.69
C ALA A 353 -5.12 -3.30 -8.42
N LEU A 354 -5.08 -2.02 -8.76
CA LEU A 354 -3.93 -1.40 -9.39
C LEU A 354 -2.72 -1.39 -8.46
N GLY A 355 -2.90 -1.03 -7.18
CA GLY A 355 -1.82 -1.08 -6.19
C GLY A 355 -1.23 -2.50 -6.09
N LEU A 356 -2.08 -3.52 -6.09
CA LEU A 356 -1.61 -4.90 -6.05
C LEU A 356 -0.89 -5.31 -7.35
N ILE A 357 -1.35 -4.86 -8.53
CA ILE A 357 -0.64 -5.04 -9.81
C ILE A 357 0.72 -4.35 -9.79
N ALA A 358 0.78 -3.11 -9.29
CA ALA A 358 2.01 -2.34 -9.14
C ALA A 358 2.98 -3.01 -8.16
N LEU A 359 2.46 -3.57 -7.06
CA LEU A 359 3.22 -4.36 -6.10
C LEU A 359 3.78 -5.64 -6.74
N VAL A 360 2.98 -6.39 -7.53
CA VAL A 360 3.48 -7.56 -8.26
C VAL A 360 4.56 -7.16 -9.26
N TRP A 361 4.31 -6.09 -10.01
CA TRP A 361 5.27 -5.58 -10.99
C TRP A 361 6.57 -5.17 -10.31
N GLY A 362 6.51 -4.38 -9.24
CA GLY A 362 7.67 -3.88 -8.49
C GLY A 362 8.45 -4.99 -7.80
N THR A 363 7.78 -5.97 -7.18
CA THR A 363 8.44 -7.12 -6.54
C THR A 363 9.11 -8.04 -7.58
N THR A 364 8.47 -8.24 -8.73
CA THR A 364 9.05 -9.03 -9.83
C THR A 364 10.24 -8.31 -10.46
N LEU A 365 10.13 -7.01 -10.74
CA LEU A 365 11.25 -6.19 -11.20
C LEU A 365 12.40 -6.21 -10.19
N GLY A 366 12.10 -6.06 -8.90
CA GLY A 366 13.06 -6.15 -7.82
C GLY A 366 13.81 -7.50 -7.82
N PHE A 367 13.10 -8.62 -7.98
CA PHE A 367 13.74 -9.93 -8.11
C PHE A 367 14.64 -10.03 -9.35
N LEU A 368 14.18 -9.56 -10.51
CA LEU A 368 14.95 -9.57 -11.76
C LEU A 368 16.22 -8.72 -11.67
N LEU A 369 16.16 -7.56 -10.99
CA LEU A 369 17.32 -6.70 -10.79
C LEU A 369 18.26 -7.22 -9.70
N THR A 370 17.74 -7.83 -8.64
CA THR A 370 18.54 -8.28 -7.50
C THR A 370 19.20 -9.63 -7.74
N THR A 371 18.60 -10.53 -8.51
CA THR A 371 19.18 -11.85 -8.83
C THR A 371 20.58 -11.76 -9.45
N PRO A 372 20.85 -10.96 -10.51
CA PRO A 372 22.19 -10.80 -11.06
C PRO A 372 23.16 -10.10 -10.09
N LEU A 373 22.63 -9.26 -9.20
CA LEU A 373 23.41 -8.52 -8.20
C LEU A 373 23.56 -9.25 -6.87
N ARG A 374 22.99 -10.47 -6.74
CA ARG A 374 22.83 -11.15 -5.45
C ARG A 374 24.14 -11.33 -4.71
N ASN A 375 25.20 -11.75 -5.41
CA ASN A 375 26.49 -12.00 -4.76
C ASN A 375 27.09 -10.69 -4.21
N ARG A 376 27.05 -9.62 -5.01
CA ARG A 376 27.50 -8.28 -4.59
C ARG A 376 26.68 -7.76 -3.41
N ILE A 377 25.35 -7.93 -3.46
CA ILE A 377 24.46 -7.56 -2.35
C ILE A 377 24.84 -8.36 -1.11
N SER A 378 24.97 -9.68 -1.22
CA SER A 378 25.33 -10.58 -0.11
C SER A 378 26.67 -10.22 0.52
N GLU A 379 27.67 -9.84 -0.26
CA GLU A 379 28.98 -9.39 0.23
C GLU A 379 28.91 -8.03 0.94
N SER A 380 28.01 -7.13 0.49
CA SER A 380 27.82 -5.81 1.09
C SER A 380 26.98 -5.82 2.38
N LEU A 381 26.26 -6.91 2.63
CA LEU A 381 25.38 -7.06 3.78
C LEU A 381 26.19 -7.31 5.07
N PRO A 382 25.71 -6.81 6.23
CA PRO A 382 26.37 -7.06 7.50
C PRO A 382 26.28 -8.52 7.92
N ASP A 383 26.83 -8.82 9.09
CA ASP A 383 26.70 -10.13 9.72
C ASP A 383 25.23 -10.60 9.77
N PRO A 384 24.93 -11.86 9.37
CA PRO A 384 23.58 -12.42 9.45
C PRO A 384 22.93 -12.24 10.82
N ARG A 385 23.68 -12.42 11.91
CA ARG A 385 23.16 -12.28 13.29
C ARG A 385 22.64 -10.87 13.54
N LYS A 386 23.27 -9.86 12.93
CA LYS A 386 22.82 -8.46 13.02
C LYS A 386 21.50 -8.26 12.29
N LEU A 387 21.33 -8.83 11.09
CA LEU A 387 20.05 -8.77 10.36
C LEU A 387 18.94 -9.48 11.14
N GLU A 388 19.25 -10.62 11.74
CA GLU A 388 18.33 -11.39 12.57
C GLU A 388 17.92 -10.64 13.84
N ASP A 389 18.87 -10.03 14.55
CA ASP A 389 18.64 -9.22 15.75
C ASP A 389 17.78 -7.99 15.43
N ILE A 390 18.07 -7.28 14.33
CA ILE A 390 17.26 -6.13 13.89
C ILE A 390 15.85 -6.59 13.51
N THR A 391 15.71 -7.70 12.79
CA THR A 391 14.39 -8.28 12.44
C THR A 391 13.56 -8.51 13.71
N TYR A 392 14.14 -9.18 14.71
CA TYR A 392 13.47 -9.44 15.97
C TYR A 392 13.10 -8.14 16.72
N ARG A 393 14.04 -7.19 16.84
CA ARG A 393 13.84 -5.92 17.56
C ARG A 393 12.77 -5.03 16.93
N VAL A 394 12.67 -5.05 15.61
CA VAL A 394 11.67 -4.27 14.88
C VAL A 394 10.29 -4.93 15.01
N ILE A 395 10.21 -6.27 14.90
CA ILE A 395 8.95 -7.01 15.07
C ILE A 395 8.42 -6.90 16.52
N ILE A 396 9.27 -7.07 17.53
CA ILE A 396 8.86 -6.94 18.94
C ILE A 396 8.46 -5.51 19.30
N ALA A 397 8.99 -4.50 18.59
CA ALA A 397 8.53 -3.11 18.74
C ALA A 397 7.17 -2.89 18.03
N GLY A 398 6.93 -3.51 16.88
CA GLY A 398 5.69 -3.37 16.12
C GLY A 398 4.51 -4.12 16.73
N TRP A 399 4.73 -5.27 17.36
CA TRP A 399 3.65 -6.11 17.89
C TRP A 399 2.79 -5.46 19.00
N PRO A 400 3.37 -4.74 19.99
CA PRO A 400 2.58 -3.94 20.92
C PRO A 400 1.76 -2.84 20.23
N LEU A 401 2.32 -2.18 19.22
CA LEU A 401 1.60 -1.16 18.45
C LEU A 401 0.43 -1.75 17.68
N LEU A 402 0.60 -2.94 17.08
CA LEU A 402 -0.50 -3.68 16.47
C LEU A 402 -1.58 -4.03 17.50
N THR A 403 -1.16 -4.49 18.69
CA THR A 403 -2.08 -4.85 19.79
C THR A 403 -2.90 -3.66 20.24
N ILE A 404 -2.26 -2.53 20.53
CA ILE A 404 -2.96 -1.30 20.91
C ILE A 404 -3.85 -0.84 19.75
N GLY A 405 -3.35 -0.88 18.52
CA GLY A 405 -4.14 -0.61 17.31
C GLY A 405 -5.44 -1.42 17.30
N ILE A 406 -5.37 -2.75 17.40
CA ILE A 406 -6.56 -3.62 17.38
C ILE A 406 -7.52 -3.31 18.54
N VAL A 407 -7.01 -3.14 19.77
CA VAL A 407 -7.85 -2.81 20.95
C VAL A 407 -8.57 -1.48 20.75
N MET A 408 -7.86 -0.43 20.32
CA MET A 408 -8.42 0.89 20.07
C MET A 408 -9.41 0.88 18.90
N GLY A 409 -9.18 0.01 17.91
CA GLY A 409 -10.12 -0.24 16.82
C GLY A 409 -11.42 -0.87 17.30
N GLY A 410 -11.35 -1.77 18.28
CA GLY A 410 -12.54 -2.32 18.93
C GLY A 410 -13.31 -1.27 19.74
N MET A 411 -12.60 -0.37 20.43
CA MET A 411 -13.24 0.76 21.13
C MET A 411 -13.99 1.67 20.16
N TRP A 412 -13.36 2.00 19.04
CA TRP A 412 -13.98 2.73 17.94
C TRP A 412 -15.22 2.01 17.39
N ALA A 413 -15.11 0.70 17.12
CA ALA A 413 -16.22 -0.10 16.61
C ALA A 413 -17.42 -0.11 17.58
N ASN A 414 -17.16 -0.11 18.89
CA ASN A 414 -18.22 -0.04 19.89
C ASN A 414 -18.94 1.31 19.87
N GLU A 415 -18.22 2.40 19.66
CA GLU A 415 -18.81 3.74 19.53
C GLU A 415 -19.58 3.90 18.21
N ALA A 416 -19.03 3.40 17.10
CA ALA A 416 -19.64 3.54 15.79
C ALA A 416 -20.82 2.58 15.54
N TRP A 417 -20.73 1.35 16.05
CA TRP A 417 -21.65 0.25 15.70
C TRP A 417 -22.29 -0.45 16.91
N GLY A 418 -21.98 -0.01 18.14
CA GLY A 418 -22.53 -0.61 19.36
C GLY A 418 -21.94 -1.97 19.76
N ARG A 419 -20.83 -2.40 19.13
CA ARG A 419 -20.11 -3.63 19.47
C ARG A 419 -18.60 -3.54 19.24
N PHE A 420 -17.81 -4.18 20.09
CA PHE A 420 -16.34 -4.16 19.99
C PHE A 420 -15.76 -4.99 18.84
N TRP A 421 -16.48 -6.01 18.39
CA TRP A 421 -16.01 -6.95 17.36
C TRP A 421 -17.20 -7.55 16.63
N GLY A 422 -17.05 -7.73 15.32
CA GLY A 422 -18.07 -8.20 14.41
C GLY A 422 -17.70 -9.41 13.54
N TRP A 423 -16.49 -9.95 13.67
CA TRP A 423 -15.96 -11.06 12.85
C TRP A 423 -15.99 -10.76 11.36
N ASP A 424 -15.91 -9.48 10.99
CA ASP A 424 -15.82 -9.14 9.59
C ASP A 424 -14.44 -9.56 9.04
N PRO A 425 -14.26 -9.58 7.72
CA PRO A 425 -12.99 -9.98 7.15
C PRO A 425 -11.78 -9.17 7.64
N LYS A 426 -11.88 -7.84 7.83
CA LYS A 426 -10.72 -7.04 8.25
C LYS A 426 -10.34 -7.33 9.69
N GLU A 427 -11.33 -7.42 10.56
CA GLU A 427 -11.16 -7.81 11.96
C GLU A 427 -10.51 -9.19 12.07
N THR A 428 -11.06 -10.17 11.34
CA THR A 428 -10.56 -11.54 11.32
C THR A 428 -9.11 -11.60 10.85
N TRP A 429 -8.76 -10.91 9.77
CA TRP A 429 -7.39 -10.89 9.25
C TRP A 429 -6.42 -10.07 10.10
N ALA A 430 -6.89 -9.04 10.81
CA ALA A 430 -6.11 -8.35 11.83
C ALA A 430 -5.75 -9.28 12.99
N LEU A 431 -6.70 -10.11 13.45
CA LEU A 431 -6.44 -11.14 14.46
C LEU A 431 -5.48 -12.21 13.95
N ILE A 432 -5.64 -12.69 12.71
CA ILE A 432 -4.71 -13.65 12.10
C ILE A 432 -3.29 -13.05 12.03
N THR A 433 -3.14 -11.81 11.60
CA THR A 433 -1.86 -11.10 11.57
C THR A 433 -1.24 -11.06 12.97
N TRP A 434 -2.03 -10.71 13.98
CA TRP A 434 -1.58 -10.69 15.37
C TRP A 434 -1.10 -12.05 15.85
N VAL A 435 -1.86 -13.12 15.57
CA VAL A 435 -1.52 -14.51 15.93
C VAL A 435 -0.25 -14.97 15.23
N VAL A 436 -0.07 -14.66 13.95
CA VAL A 436 1.14 -15.05 13.20
C VAL A 436 2.39 -14.36 13.77
N TYR A 437 2.31 -13.07 14.10
CA TYR A 437 3.44 -12.38 14.76
C TYR A 437 3.66 -12.80 16.20
N ALA A 438 2.59 -13.11 16.96
CA ALA A 438 2.71 -13.70 18.28
C ALA A 438 3.41 -15.07 18.20
N GLY A 439 3.05 -15.90 17.21
CA GLY A 439 3.71 -17.16 16.90
C GLY A 439 5.19 -16.97 16.57
N TYR A 440 5.54 -16.01 15.71
CA TYR A 440 6.94 -15.64 15.44
C TYR A 440 7.68 -15.31 16.75
N LEU A 441 7.14 -14.41 17.58
CA LEU A 441 7.77 -14.02 18.84
C LEU A 441 7.87 -15.18 19.82
N HIS A 442 6.87 -16.05 19.90
CA HIS A 442 6.89 -17.26 20.72
C HIS A 442 8.04 -18.19 20.30
N THR A 443 8.23 -18.42 18.98
CA THR A 443 9.38 -19.22 18.52
C THR A 443 10.73 -18.60 18.87
N ARG A 444 10.82 -17.26 18.88
CA ARG A 444 12.05 -16.52 19.22
C ARG A 444 12.36 -16.54 20.70
N ILE A 445 11.37 -16.22 21.53
CA ILE A 445 11.53 -15.99 22.97
C ILE A 445 11.51 -17.31 23.73
N THR A 446 10.55 -18.18 23.43
CA THR A 446 10.32 -19.42 24.19
C THR A 446 11.18 -20.57 23.67
N LEU A 447 11.23 -20.76 22.35
CA LEU A 447 11.95 -21.89 21.74
C LEU A 447 13.41 -21.56 21.37
N GLY A 448 13.83 -20.29 21.51
CA GLY A 448 15.18 -19.84 21.17
C GLY A 448 15.54 -20.04 19.68
N TRP A 449 14.55 -20.10 18.79
CA TRP A 449 14.82 -20.36 17.38
C TRP A 449 15.62 -19.22 16.75
N ALA A 450 16.74 -19.58 16.13
CA ALA A 450 17.57 -18.71 15.30
C ALA A 450 17.69 -19.29 13.89
N GLY A 451 18.18 -18.50 12.94
CA GLY A 451 18.45 -19.02 11.60
C GLY A 451 17.41 -18.69 10.53
N LYS A 452 17.43 -19.50 9.46
CA LYS A 452 16.54 -19.38 8.30
C LYS A 452 15.06 -19.61 8.64
N ARG A 453 14.75 -20.42 9.67
CA ARG A 453 13.36 -20.75 10.05
C ARG A 453 12.60 -19.51 10.55
N PRO A 454 13.06 -18.79 11.59
CA PRO A 454 12.43 -17.52 11.98
C PRO A 454 12.39 -16.49 10.85
N ALA A 455 13.44 -16.39 10.04
CA ALA A 455 13.45 -15.46 8.90
C ALA A 455 12.33 -15.77 7.90
N ALA A 456 12.10 -17.05 7.58
CA ALA A 456 10.98 -17.45 6.72
C ALA A 456 9.61 -17.12 7.34
N ILE A 457 9.44 -17.33 8.66
CA ILE A 457 8.21 -16.97 9.38
C ILE A 457 7.98 -15.45 9.34
N ALA A 458 9.02 -14.63 9.52
CA ALA A 458 8.90 -13.17 9.45
C ALA A 458 8.46 -12.68 8.05
N VAL A 459 8.98 -13.29 6.99
CA VAL A 459 8.57 -12.99 5.61
C VAL A 459 7.12 -13.41 5.37
N PHE A 460 6.73 -14.60 5.84
CA PHE A 460 5.35 -15.08 5.75
C PHE A 460 4.37 -14.18 6.55
N ALA A 461 4.75 -13.78 7.76
CA ALA A 461 3.97 -12.88 8.60
C ALA A 461 3.69 -11.55 7.90
N PHE A 462 4.68 -11.01 7.18
CA PHE A 462 4.48 -9.81 6.37
C PHE A 462 3.57 -10.04 5.16
N ALA A 463 3.61 -11.21 4.53
CA ALA A 463 2.64 -11.53 3.47
C ALA A 463 1.19 -11.52 4.00
N VAL A 464 0.99 -11.93 5.26
CA VAL A 464 -0.32 -11.84 5.94
C VAL A 464 -0.73 -10.37 6.19
N VAL A 465 0.22 -9.48 6.50
CA VAL A 465 -0.04 -8.01 6.61
C VAL A 465 -0.51 -7.45 5.27
N VAL A 466 0.18 -7.77 4.18
CA VAL A 466 -0.20 -7.34 2.81
C VAL A 466 -1.61 -7.82 2.48
N PHE A 467 -1.94 -9.08 2.82
CA PHE A 467 -3.29 -9.61 2.62
C PHE A 467 -4.34 -8.87 3.48
N THR A 468 -4.04 -8.61 4.75
CA THR A 468 -4.96 -7.90 5.66
C THR A 468 -5.25 -6.49 5.17
N PHE A 469 -4.23 -5.78 4.66
CA PHE A 469 -4.37 -4.41 4.19
C PHE A 469 -4.98 -4.31 2.78
N MET A 470 -4.56 -5.16 1.83
CA MET A 470 -4.97 -5.07 0.43
C MET A 470 -5.97 -6.15 0.01
N GLY A 471 -5.74 -7.40 0.43
CA GLY A 471 -6.55 -8.56 0.02
C GLY A 471 -8.00 -8.51 0.51
N VAL A 472 -8.23 -8.09 1.76
CA VAL A 472 -9.58 -7.97 2.31
C VAL A 472 -10.41 -6.91 1.57
N ASN A 473 -9.79 -5.79 1.19
CA ASN A 473 -10.46 -4.70 0.49
C ASN A 473 -10.84 -5.00 -0.96
N LEU A 474 -10.39 -6.14 -1.52
CA LEU A 474 -10.69 -6.57 -2.89
C LEU A 474 -11.89 -7.53 -2.98
N GLY A 475 -12.65 -7.70 -1.90
CA GLY A 475 -13.87 -8.52 -1.90
C GLY A 475 -13.63 -10.04 -1.92
N LEU A 476 -12.38 -10.48 -1.74
CA LEU A 476 -11.99 -11.91 -1.76
C LEU A 476 -12.53 -12.73 -0.58
N THR A 477 -13.07 -12.05 0.43
CA THR A 477 -13.60 -12.63 1.67
C THR A 477 -15.02 -12.15 1.99
N GLY A 478 -15.69 -11.49 1.02
CA GLY A 478 -17.03 -10.90 1.17
C GLY A 478 -17.01 -9.39 1.44
N GLU A 479 -18.20 -8.77 1.45
CA GLU A 479 -18.40 -7.36 1.84
C GLU A 479 -18.32 -7.23 3.37
N GLY A 480 -17.43 -6.36 3.87
CA GLY A 480 -17.30 -6.06 5.30
C GLY A 480 -17.78 -4.65 5.66
N LEU A 481 -18.16 -4.43 6.91
CA LEU A 481 -18.52 -3.07 7.38
C LEU A 481 -17.31 -2.13 7.31
N HIS A 482 -16.08 -2.65 7.42
CA HIS A 482 -14.84 -1.86 7.30
C HIS A 482 -14.41 -1.50 5.87
N THR A 483 -15.23 -1.76 4.84
CA THR A 483 -14.88 -1.44 3.44
C THR A 483 -15.07 0.04 3.09
N TYR A 484 -14.77 0.95 4.01
CA TYR A 484 -14.86 2.42 3.81
C TYR A 484 -13.86 2.96 2.78
N GLY A 485 -12.79 2.20 2.51
CA GLY A 485 -11.74 2.54 1.56
C GLY A 485 -11.98 1.98 0.16
N ALA A 486 -13.06 1.23 -0.08
CA ALA A 486 -13.53 0.96 -1.43
C ALA A 486 -14.17 2.22 -2.01
N GLY A 487 -13.50 3.38 -1.91
CA GLY A 487 -13.81 4.58 -2.68
C GLY A 487 -13.41 4.36 -4.12
#